data_AF-A0A7X7KK44-F1
#
_entry.id   AF-A0A7X7KK44-F1
#
_cell.length_a   1.000
_cell.length_b   1.000
_cell.length_c   1.000
_cell.angle_alpha   90.00
_cell.angle_beta   90.00
_cell.angle_gamma   90.00
#
_symmetry.space_group_name_H-M   'P 1'
#
loop_
_entity.id
_entity.type
_entity.pdbx_description
1 polymer ?
#
loop_
_entity_poly.entity_id
_entity_poly.type
_entity_poly.pdbx_seq_one_letter_code
_entity_poly.pdbx_strand_id
1 'polypeptide(L)'
;YQDALAGRPGFADVLLWNDRGELTESCLANLVVELDGAWVTPPLRCGLLPGTCRAELLAAGQIRERVVRVADLPRCTRVRLANSVRGLWDVEVVAAPDEQP
;
A
#
# COMPACT_ATOMS: atom_id res chain seq x y z
N TYR A 1 2.36 1.03 -14.25
CA TYR A 1 3.29 0.31 -13.35
C TYR A 1 4.75 0.52 -13.74
N GLN A 2 5.21 0.06 -14.92
CA GLN A 2 6.62 0.25 -15.32
C GLN A 2 7.05 1.73 -15.38
N ASP A 3 6.20 2.63 -15.87
CA ASP A 3 6.53 4.07 -15.96
C ASP A 3 6.65 4.75 -14.59
N ALA A 4 5.89 4.29 -13.59
CA ALA A 4 5.89 4.89 -12.25
C ALA A 4 7.19 4.59 -11.47
N LEU A 5 7.81 3.43 -11.74
CA LEU A 5 9.11 3.05 -11.18
C LEU A 5 10.28 3.68 -11.96
N ALA A 6 10.14 3.83 -13.28
CA ALA A 6 11.19 4.34 -14.16
C ALA A 6 11.68 5.75 -13.81
N GLY A 7 10.83 6.57 -13.16
CA GLY A 7 11.17 7.94 -12.74
C GLY A 7 11.87 8.07 -11.38
N ARG A 8 12.05 6.99 -10.61
CA ARG A 8 12.49 7.07 -9.20
C ARG A 8 13.71 6.18 -8.89
N PRO A 9 14.89 6.49 -9.45
CA PRO A 9 16.10 5.74 -9.14
C PRO A 9 16.42 5.80 -7.64
N GLY A 10 16.70 4.64 -7.04
CA GLY A 10 16.98 4.49 -5.61
C GLY A 10 15.82 3.93 -4.78
N PHE A 11 14.61 3.83 -5.35
CA PHE A 11 13.46 3.20 -4.69
C PHE A 11 13.18 1.81 -5.24
N ALA A 12 12.85 0.87 -4.35
CA ALA A 12 12.54 -0.52 -4.73
C ALA A 12 11.15 -0.70 -5.35
N ASP A 13 10.23 0.20 -5.03
CA ASP A 13 8.83 0.21 -5.50
C ASP A 13 8.23 1.61 -5.28
N VAL A 14 7.01 1.82 -5.77
CA VAL A 14 6.23 3.03 -5.58
C VAL A 14 4.83 2.69 -5.10
N LEU A 15 4.31 3.49 -4.17
CA LEU A 15 2.90 3.42 -3.77
C LEU A 15 2.04 4.21 -4.74
N LEU A 16 0.88 3.64 -5.08
CA LEU A 16 -0.11 4.24 -5.95
C LEU A 16 -1.33 4.69 -5.15
N TRP A 17 -2.02 5.71 -5.67
CA TRP A 17 -3.29 6.19 -5.15
C TRP A 17 -4.19 6.63 -6.30
N ASN A 18 -5.50 6.66 -6.05
CA ASN A 18 -6.49 7.14 -7.02
C ASN A 18 -6.74 8.65 -6.89
N ASP A 19 -7.54 9.22 -7.78
CA ASP A 19 -7.86 10.67 -7.82
C ASP A 19 -8.54 11.20 -6.54
N ARG A 20 -9.03 10.32 -5.67
CA ARG A 20 -9.60 10.68 -4.35
C ARG A 20 -8.54 10.72 -3.24
N GLY A 21 -7.27 10.51 -3.58
CA GLY A 21 -6.16 10.42 -2.62
C GLY A 21 -6.19 9.15 -1.78
N GLU A 22 -6.91 8.11 -2.20
CA GLU A 22 -6.95 6.82 -1.51
C GLU A 22 -5.83 5.93 -2.03
N LEU A 23 -4.98 5.44 -1.13
CA LEU A 23 -3.95 4.48 -1.47
C LEU A 23 -4.58 3.20 -2.01
N THR A 24 -3.92 2.59 -3.00
CA THR A 24 -4.35 1.34 -3.61
C THR A 24 -3.37 0.24 -3.26
N GLU A 25 -2.28 0.16 -4.00
CA GLU A 25 -1.24 -0.86 -3.90
C GLU A 25 0.11 -0.31 -4.41
N SER A 26 1.14 -1.14 -4.37
CA SER A 26 2.41 -0.86 -5.02
C SER A 26 2.47 -1.52 -6.40
N CYS A 27 3.56 -1.36 -7.14
CA CYS A 27 3.71 -2.06 -8.42
C CYS A 27 3.91 -3.57 -8.25
N LEU A 28 4.30 -4.04 -7.06
CA LEU A 28 4.66 -5.43 -6.80
C LEU A 28 3.70 -6.14 -5.84
N ALA A 29 2.86 -5.41 -5.08
CA ALA A 29 2.14 -5.98 -3.95
C ALA A 29 1.00 -5.11 -3.45
N ASN A 30 0.04 -5.74 -2.75
CA ASN A 30 -1.00 -5.00 -2.04
C ASN A 30 -0.44 -4.31 -0.79
N LEU A 31 -0.98 -3.14 -0.47
CA LEU A 31 -0.58 -2.34 0.68
C LEU A 31 -1.26 -2.82 1.98
N VAL A 32 -0.47 -2.94 3.05
CA VAL A 32 -0.95 -3.17 4.42
C VAL A 32 -0.27 -2.15 5.33
N VAL A 33 -1.03 -1.42 6.13
CA VAL A 33 -0.49 -0.41 7.06
C VAL A 33 -1.02 -0.62 8.47
N GLU A 34 -0.24 -0.23 9.45
CA GLU A 34 -0.71 -0.08 10.82
C GLU A 34 -1.18 1.36 11.03
N LEU A 35 -2.50 1.55 11.14
CA LEU A 35 -3.14 2.86 11.30
C LEU A 35 -4.05 2.83 12.52
N ASP A 36 -3.82 3.76 13.45
CA ASP A 36 -4.55 3.85 14.73
C ASP A 36 -4.50 2.53 15.53
N GLY A 37 -3.36 1.84 15.50
CA GLY A 37 -3.15 0.56 16.21
C GLY A 37 -3.83 -0.66 15.57
N ALA A 38 -4.34 -0.53 14.34
CA ALA A 38 -4.94 -1.63 13.60
C ALA A 38 -4.24 -1.85 12.26
N TRP A 39 -4.03 -3.13 11.91
CA TRP A 39 -3.57 -3.49 10.57
C TRP A 39 -4.71 -3.41 9.57
N VAL A 40 -4.53 -2.57 8.56
CA VAL A 40 -5.54 -2.31 7.54
C VAL A 40 -4.96 -2.34 6.14
N THR A 41 -5.82 -2.67 5.17
CA THR A 41 -5.52 -2.63 3.74
C THR A 41 -6.62 -1.87 3.00
N PRO A 42 -6.30 -1.13 1.92
CA PRO A 42 -7.33 -0.51 1.10
C PRO A 42 -8.33 -1.53 0.55
N PRO A 43 -9.62 -1.18 0.49
CA PRO A 43 -10.67 -2.03 -0.09
C PRO A 43 -10.63 -2.02 -1.61
N LEU A 44 -11.10 -3.10 -2.26
CA LEU A 44 -11.05 -3.24 -3.73
C LEU A 44 -11.63 -2.05 -4.51
N ARG A 45 -12.64 -1.37 -3.96
CA ARG A 45 -13.24 -0.16 -4.55
C ARG A 45 -12.28 1.02 -4.71
N CYS A 46 -11.11 0.98 -4.09
CA CYS A 46 -10.05 1.97 -4.25
C CYS A 46 -9.29 1.77 -5.57
N GLY A 47 -9.40 0.59 -6.22
CA GLY A 47 -8.80 0.31 -7.53
C GLY A 47 -7.55 -0.58 -7.49
N LEU A 48 -7.31 -1.30 -6.38
CA LEU A 48 -6.25 -2.30 -6.28
C LEU A 48 -6.68 -3.69 -6.76
N LEU A 49 -5.71 -4.53 -7.12
CA LEU A 49 -5.92 -5.93 -7.48
C LEU A 49 -6.33 -6.79 -6.28
N PRO A 50 -7.19 -7.81 -6.47
CA PRO A 50 -7.61 -8.73 -5.42
C PRO A 50 -6.54 -9.79 -5.14
N GLY A 51 -5.39 -9.39 -4.60
CA GLY A 51 -4.28 -10.31 -4.33
C GLY A 51 -4.65 -11.41 -3.33
N THR A 52 -4.20 -12.64 -3.61
CA THR A 52 -4.55 -13.82 -2.81
C THR A 52 -3.96 -13.78 -1.40
N CYS A 53 -2.70 -13.33 -1.24
CA CYS A 53 -2.11 -13.12 0.08
C CYS A 53 -2.91 -12.11 0.92
N ARG A 54 -3.38 -11.00 0.32
CA ARG A 54 -4.29 -10.05 0.98
C ARG A 54 -5.59 -10.73 1.41
N ALA A 55 -6.20 -11.54 0.54
CA ALA A 55 -7.44 -12.24 0.84
C ALA A 55 -7.28 -13.24 2.00
N GLU A 56 -6.16 -13.97 2.06
CA GLU A 56 -5.84 -14.89 3.15
C GLU A 56 -5.68 -14.14 4.49
N LEU A 57 -4.95 -13.02 4.51
CA LEU A 57 -4.77 -12.18 5.70
C LEU A 57 -6.11 -11.61 6.21
N LEU A 58 -7.01 -11.22 5.30
CA LEU A 58 -8.36 -10.76 5.62
C LEU A 58 -9.20 -11.89 6.20
N ALA A 59 -9.17 -13.08 5.58
CA ALA A 59 -9.92 -14.26 6.04
C ALA A 59 -9.43 -14.75 7.42
N ALA A 60 -8.13 -14.65 7.68
CA ALA A 60 -7.53 -14.96 8.98
C ALA A 60 -7.80 -13.89 10.06
N GLY A 61 -8.43 -12.75 9.70
CA GLY A 61 -8.70 -11.64 10.62
C GLY A 61 -7.45 -10.89 11.07
N GLN A 62 -6.31 -11.08 10.39
CA GLN A 62 -5.04 -10.45 10.72
C GLN A 62 -4.99 -8.98 10.27
N ILE A 63 -5.74 -8.66 9.20
CA ILE A 63 -5.90 -7.29 8.69
C ILE A 63 -7.39 -7.01 8.43
N ARG A 64 -7.76 -5.73 8.30
CA ARG A 64 -9.12 -5.31 7.97
C ARG A 64 -9.15 -4.35 6.79
N GLU A 65 -10.24 -4.32 6.05
CA GLU A 65 -10.40 -3.31 5.01
C GLU A 65 -10.72 -1.94 5.62
N ARG A 66 -9.91 -0.93 5.29
CA ARG A 66 -10.14 0.48 5.64
C ARG A 66 -9.55 1.35 4.54
N VAL A 67 -10.25 2.42 4.19
CA VAL A 67 -9.66 3.42 3.28
C VAL A 67 -8.47 4.05 3.98
N VAL A 68 -7.31 3.98 3.34
CA VAL A 68 -6.08 4.66 3.78
C VAL A 68 -5.82 5.77 2.78
N ARG A 69 -5.75 7.02 3.23
CA ARG A 69 -5.42 8.15 2.37
C ARG A 69 -3.94 8.43 2.40
N VAL A 70 -3.43 9.10 1.37
CA VAL A 70 -2.05 9.62 1.38
C VAL A 70 -1.80 10.51 2.62
N ALA A 71 -2.81 11.31 3.00
CA ALA A 71 -2.76 12.14 4.21
C ALA A 71 -2.70 11.35 5.53
N ASP A 72 -3.01 10.05 5.52
CA ASP A 72 -2.89 9.18 6.70
C ASP A 72 -1.48 8.60 6.86
N LEU A 73 -0.61 8.66 5.83
CA LEU A 73 0.74 8.10 5.88
C LEU A 73 1.58 8.58 7.08
N PRO A 74 1.56 9.87 7.48
CA PRO A 74 2.30 10.32 8.66
C PRO A 74 1.80 9.72 9.98
N ARG A 75 0.58 9.16 10.00
CA ARG A 75 -0.02 8.49 11.17
C ARG A 75 0.21 6.99 11.15
N CYS A 76 0.66 6.43 10.03
CA CYS A 76 0.97 5.02 9.93
C CYS A 76 2.26 4.73 10.69
N THR A 77 2.21 3.82 11.65
CA THR A 77 3.40 3.42 12.43
C THR A 77 4.26 2.42 11.69
N ARG A 78 3.63 1.58 10.86
CA ARG A 78 4.31 0.56 10.04
C ARG A 78 3.62 0.42 8.70
N VAL A 79 4.42 0.14 7.67
CA VAL A 79 3.95 -0.15 6.32
C VAL A 79 4.53 -1.48 5.86
N ARG A 80 3.68 -2.32 5.29
CA ARG A 80 4.02 -3.64 4.78
C ARG A 80 3.44 -3.83 3.39
N LEU A 81 4.12 -4.64 2.60
CA LEU A 81 3.66 -5.07 1.30
C LEU A 81 3.35 -6.57 1.34
N ALA A 82 2.27 -6.96 0.67
CA ALA A 82 1.76 -8.33 0.65
C ALA A 82 1.65 -8.87 -0.79
N ASN A 83 2.34 -9.97 -1.08
CA ASN A 83 2.10 -10.79 -2.27
C ASN A 83 2.41 -12.26 -2.01
N SER A 84 1.96 -13.15 -2.90
CA SER A 84 2.07 -14.61 -2.68
C SER A 84 3.48 -15.16 -2.84
N VAL A 85 4.40 -14.40 -3.43
CA VAL A 85 5.78 -14.85 -3.69
C VAL A 85 6.68 -14.57 -2.48
N ARG A 86 6.58 -13.36 -1.93
CA ARG A 86 7.42 -12.88 -0.82
C ARG A 86 6.69 -12.91 0.53
N GLY A 87 5.39 -13.16 0.53
CA GLY A 87 4.55 -13.08 1.72
C GLY A 87 4.33 -11.62 2.12
N LEU A 88 4.56 -11.31 3.40
CA LEU A 88 4.31 -10.00 3.99
C LEU A 88 5.60 -9.44 4.59
N TRP A 89 6.12 -8.33 4.06
CA TRP A 89 7.40 -7.75 4.50
C TRP A 89 7.25 -6.26 4.83
N ASP A 90 8.07 -5.78 5.78
CA ASP A 90 8.12 -4.37 6.17
C ASP A 90 8.83 -3.53 5.09
N VAL A 91 8.35 -2.30 4.90
CA VAL A 91 8.95 -1.30 4.02
C VAL A 91 8.98 0.06 4.70
N GLU A 92 9.95 0.88 4.33
CA GLU A 92 9.98 2.29 4.70
C GLU A 92 9.39 3.13 3.56
N VAL A 93 8.46 4.00 3.91
CA VAL A 93 7.86 4.93 2.96
C VAL A 93 8.60 6.25 3.07
N VAL A 94 9.20 6.66 1.96
CA VAL A 94 9.78 8.00 1.81
C VAL A 94 8.79 8.81 0.98
N ALA A 95 8.35 9.94 1.52
CA ALA A 95 7.60 10.89 0.71
C ALA A 95 8.50 11.36 -0.43
N ALA A 96 8.06 11.18 -1.68
CA ALA A 96 8.74 11.80 -2.79
C ALA A 96 8.72 13.33 -2.56
N PRO A 97 9.83 14.05 -2.79
CA PRO A 97 9.79 15.51 -2.77
C PRO A 97 8.71 15.97 -3.75
N ASP A 98 7.86 16.91 -3.30
CA ASP A 98 6.65 17.39 -3.97
C ASP A 98 6.73 17.36 -5.52
N GLU A 99 6.18 16.33 -6.15
CA GLU A 99 5.78 16.39 -7.56
C GLU A 99 4.31 16.83 -7.58
N GLN A 100 4.13 18.15 -7.58
CA GLN A 100 2.88 18.77 -8.02
C GLN A 100 2.71 18.52 -9.53
N PRO A 101 1.47 18.27 -10.00
CA PRO A 101 1.19 18.03 -11.42
C PRO A 101 1.60 19.20 -12.32
#